data_AF-A0A7K1UEC3-F1
#
_entry.id   AF-A0A7K1UEC3-F1
#
_cell.length_a   1.000
_cell.length_b   1.000
_cell.length_c   1.000
_cell.angle_alpha   90.00
_cell.angle_beta   90.00
_cell.angle_gamma   90.00
#
_symmetry.space_group_name_H-M   'P 1'
#
loop_
_entity.id
_entity.type
_entity.pdbx_description
1 polymer ?
#
loop_
_entity_poly.entity_id
_entity_poly.type
_entity_poly.pdbx_seq_one_letter_code
_entity_poly.pdbx_strand_id
1 'polypeptide(L)'
;MKVRVSNYKSASINDYYDDFATIWARDMRERSIFDLWLHIVDHAARIAKAVKRENPPAIIDDIADTTVWLMSFISFINNQHNQTFSLDKNKVSPSEIIWNKYPAICPVCFDNLILEKFGLENSNNPLEDFENQEPQIKKFISKINDTFINKPCDCLIKTSKKEIRNNIRAKLFDLRLKYAAQLNKSNKMPKAVMEIEAMFEKIFANYYRINSLESIIFSLLSEVGETTQCIVNLYTYDDSREPYSLELAKKRKDRLLEKLADIFSWLFAASIKIRSTYGKIAQSYYETITKNSNPYFNIAELSFAEIIWSKYGRMSDGGNWTNLKCPGCQNAPCECPRDLKIDWSNNTNPNINNETTSEKELKSSQKNLIFISYFRNDLNFLEELKTMLAPLIEKKKLSLWDDTMISSGKNKRDEMESALSLAKAAILLVTPDYLASDFIKENELPPLLELSKKKGTKILWIPVKSSLVKETEIEKYEALHSANKPLDKLSSPQRNAALQKIGNKILDLLES
;
A
#
# COMPACT_ATOMS: atom_id res chain seq x y z
N MET A 1 -26.47 10.10 -6.72
CA MET A 1 -25.18 10.61 -6.25
C MET A 1 -25.39 11.73 -5.25
N LYS A 2 -24.95 11.50 -4.02
CA LYS A 2 -25.04 12.40 -2.87
C LYS A 2 -23.79 13.27 -2.72
N VAL A 3 -22.62 12.73 -3.09
CA VAL A 3 -21.35 13.44 -3.08
C VAL A 3 -21.20 14.22 -4.40
N ARG A 4 -20.92 15.51 -4.27
CA ARG A 4 -20.83 16.49 -5.35
C ARG A 4 -19.63 17.41 -5.14
N VAL A 5 -19.24 18.10 -6.21
CA VAL A 5 -18.13 19.07 -6.17
C VAL A 5 -18.32 20.15 -5.10
N SER A 6 -19.57 20.52 -4.81
CA SER A 6 -19.90 21.53 -3.80
C SER A 6 -19.83 21.05 -2.36
N ASN A 7 -19.83 19.74 -2.10
CA ASN A 7 -19.96 19.20 -0.74
C ASN A 7 -19.02 18.02 -0.43
N TYR A 8 -18.11 17.61 -1.32
CA TYR A 8 -17.32 16.39 -1.09
C TYR A 8 -16.50 16.40 0.21
N LYS A 9 -16.03 17.57 0.67
CA LYS A 9 -15.34 17.70 1.97
C LYS A 9 -16.30 17.57 3.17
N SER A 10 -17.56 17.99 3.03
CA SER A 10 -18.56 17.97 4.10
C SER A 10 -19.50 16.77 4.03
N ALA A 11 -19.43 15.96 2.97
CA ALA A 11 -20.20 14.74 2.81
C ALA A 11 -19.83 13.70 3.87
N SER A 12 -20.81 12.91 4.29
CA SER A 12 -20.56 11.82 5.24
C SER A 12 -19.86 10.66 4.57
N ILE A 13 -19.14 9.85 5.34
CA ILE A 13 -18.54 8.60 4.81
C ILE A 13 -19.61 7.65 4.24
N ASN A 14 -20.85 7.73 4.75
CA ASN A 14 -21.97 6.94 4.27
C ASN A 14 -22.47 7.44 2.90
N ASP A 15 -22.38 8.74 2.62
CA ASP A 15 -22.71 9.28 1.30
C ASP A 15 -21.73 8.78 0.23
N TYR A 16 -20.43 8.75 0.56
CA TYR A 16 -19.41 8.12 -0.30
C TYR A 16 -19.71 6.63 -0.53
N TYR A 17 -20.03 5.91 0.54
CA TYR A 17 -20.39 4.50 0.47
C TYR A 17 -21.61 4.22 -0.42
N ASP A 18 -22.68 5.01 -0.29
CA ASP A 18 -23.90 4.84 -1.10
C ASP A 18 -23.63 5.14 -2.59
N ASP A 19 -22.84 6.18 -2.85
CA ASP A 19 -22.42 6.56 -4.20
C ASP A 19 -21.54 5.48 -4.84
N PHE A 20 -20.60 4.90 -4.09
CA PHE A 20 -19.77 3.80 -4.55
C PHE A 20 -20.56 2.48 -4.69
N ALA A 21 -21.49 2.19 -3.80
CA ALA A 21 -22.42 1.08 -3.98
C ALA A 21 -23.20 1.21 -5.31
N THR A 22 -23.53 2.45 -5.71
CA THR A 22 -24.21 2.73 -6.99
C THR A 22 -23.27 2.57 -8.18
N ILE A 23 -22.07 3.16 -8.13
CA ILE A 23 -21.10 3.10 -9.23
C ILE A 23 -20.66 1.65 -9.50
N TRP A 24 -20.33 0.87 -8.46
CA TRP A 24 -19.83 -0.50 -8.61
C TRP A 24 -20.94 -1.56 -8.49
N ALA A 25 -22.22 -1.19 -8.65
CA ALA A 25 -23.35 -2.10 -8.51
C ALA A 25 -23.25 -3.34 -9.41
N ARG A 26 -22.66 -3.20 -10.61
CA ARG A 26 -22.46 -4.33 -11.53
C ARG A 26 -21.38 -5.29 -11.03
N ASP A 27 -20.21 -4.79 -10.66
CA ASP A 27 -19.10 -5.61 -10.12
C ASP A 27 -19.54 -6.39 -8.87
N MET A 28 -20.32 -5.79 -7.98
CA MET A 28 -20.83 -6.48 -6.80
C MET A 28 -21.83 -7.60 -7.10
N ARG A 29 -22.54 -7.56 -8.23
CA ARG A 29 -23.46 -8.66 -8.62
C ARG A 29 -22.75 -9.83 -9.26
N GLU A 30 -21.66 -9.54 -9.96
CA GLU A 30 -21.02 -10.51 -10.87
C GLU A 30 -19.76 -11.14 -10.28
N ARG A 31 -19.19 -10.56 -9.23
CA ARG A 31 -17.97 -11.05 -8.57
C ARG A 31 -18.26 -11.84 -7.31
N SER A 32 -17.36 -12.77 -7.00
CA SER A 32 -17.37 -13.44 -5.70
C SER A 32 -16.85 -12.50 -4.61
N ILE A 33 -17.17 -12.82 -3.35
CA ILE A 33 -16.64 -12.09 -2.20
C ILE A 33 -15.10 -12.06 -2.17
N PHE A 34 -14.47 -13.18 -2.56
CA PHE A 34 -13.01 -13.30 -2.54
C PHE A 34 -12.38 -12.48 -3.65
N ASP A 35 -13.01 -12.42 -4.82
CA ASP A 35 -12.57 -11.56 -5.91
C ASP A 35 -12.64 -10.08 -5.51
N LEU A 36 -13.76 -9.63 -4.93
CA LEU A 36 -13.87 -8.27 -4.38
C LEU A 36 -12.82 -7.99 -3.30
N TRP A 37 -12.58 -8.95 -2.41
CA TRP A 37 -11.57 -8.82 -1.36
C TRP A 37 -10.14 -8.76 -1.93
N LEU A 38 -9.85 -9.52 -2.98
CA LEU A 38 -8.54 -9.52 -3.64
C LEU A 38 -8.21 -8.17 -4.27
N HIS A 39 -9.19 -7.38 -4.73
CA HIS A 39 -8.95 -5.99 -5.15
C HIS A 39 -8.44 -5.13 -3.99
N ILE A 40 -9.01 -5.28 -2.78
CA ILE A 40 -8.54 -4.56 -1.59
C ILE A 40 -7.11 -4.98 -1.24
N VAL A 41 -6.81 -6.28 -1.29
CA VAL A 41 -5.46 -6.82 -1.06
C VAL A 41 -4.46 -6.27 -2.08
N ASP A 42 -4.79 -6.31 -3.37
CA ASP A 42 -3.94 -5.84 -4.44
C ASP A 42 -3.65 -4.34 -4.33
N HIS A 43 -4.68 -3.50 -4.16
CA HIS A 43 -4.48 -2.06 -4.00
C HIS A 43 -3.71 -1.73 -2.72
N ALA A 44 -4.01 -2.36 -1.58
CA ALA A 44 -3.24 -2.16 -0.35
C ALA A 44 -1.75 -2.53 -0.53
N ALA A 45 -1.45 -3.61 -1.25
CA ALA A 45 -0.08 -4.00 -1.57
C ALA A 45 0.60 -3.02 -2.55
N ARG A 46 -0.15 -2.45 -3.50
CA ARG A 46 0.35 -1.40 -4.40
C ARG A 46 0.66 -0.10 -3.66
N ILE A 47 -0.10 0.28 -2.63
CA ILE A 47 0.29 1.40 -1.74
C ILE A 47 1.67 1.15 -1.15
N ALA A 48 1.93 -0.04 -0.59
CA ALA A 48 3.24 -0.38 -0.01
C ALA A 48 4.37 -0.32 -1.05
N LYS A 49 4.11 -0.82 -2.26
CA LYS A 49 5.03 -0.71 -3.40
C LYS A 49 5.28 0.74 -3.81
N ALA A 50 4.26 1.58 -3.82
CA ALA A 50 4.33 2.99 -4.19
C ALA A 50 5.10 3.82 -3.15
N VAL A 51 4.91 3.52 -1.85
CA VAL A 51 5.73 4.10 -0.76
C VAL A 51 7.19 3.73 -0.93
N LYS A 52 7.51 2.44 -1.14
CA LYS A 52 8.89 1.98 -1.36
C LYS A 52 9.57 2.66 -2.56
N ARG A 53 8.79 3.01 -3.58
CA ARG A 53 9.26 3.69 -4.80
C ARG A 53 9.24 5.21 -4.71
N GLU A 54 8.86 5.77 -3.56
CA GLU A 54 8.71 7.22 -3.36
C GLU A 54 7.86 7.88 -4.47
N ASN A 55 6.71 7.29 -4.80
CA ASN A 55 5.79 7.78 -5.84
C ASN A 55 4.47 8.27 -5.21
N PRO A 56 4.39 9.54 -4.75
CA PRO A 56 3.20 10.07 -4.08
C PRO A 56 1.90 9.99 -4.89
N PRO A 57 1.88 10.29 -6.21
CA PRO A 57 0.68 10.12 -7.02
C PRO A 57 0.11 8.69 -6.95
N ALA A 58 0.95 7.68 -7.09
CA ALA A 58 0.52 6.28 -7.01
C ALA A 58 0.03 5.89 -5.61
N ILE A 59 0.67 6.40 -4.55
CA ILE A 59 0.21 6.19 -3.17
C ILE A 59 -1.22 6.70 -2.99
N ILE A 60 -1.50 7.91 -3.50
CA ILE A 60 -2.81 8.56 -3.38
C ILE A 60 -3.87 7.82 -4.18
N ASP A 61 -3.52 7.43 -5.40
CA ASP A 61 -4.40 6.67 -6.28
C ASP A 61 -4.79 5.31 -5.69
N ASP A 62 -3.84 4.57 -5.11
CA ASP A 62 -4.11 3.27 -4.51
C ASP A 62 -4.81 3.37 -3.14
N ILE A 63 -4.64 4.47 -2.37
CA ILE A 63 -5.45 4.75 -1.17
C ILE A 63 -6.91 4.98 -1.55
N ALA A 64 -7.15 5.78 -2.62
CA ALA A 64 -8.49 6.01 -3.12
C ALA A 64 -9.14 4.70 -3.58
N ASP A 65 -8.43 3.86 -4.33
CA ASP A 65 -8.94 2.56 -4.79
C ASP A 65 -9.19 1.58 -3.64
N THR A 66 -8.25 1.46 -2.70
CA THR A 66 -8.43 0.61 -1.52
C THR A 66 -9.67 1.01 -0.74
N THR A 67 -9.93 2.31 -0.61
CA THR A 67 -11.11 2.84 0.07
C THR A 67 -12.40 2.50 -0.68
N VAL A 68 -12.43 2.71 -2.00
CA VAL A 68 -13.59 2.40 -2.84
C VAL A 68 -13.93 0.93 -2.75
N TRP A 69 -12.96 0.05 -2.98
CA TRP A 69 -13.17 -1.39 -2.94
C TRP A 69 -13.59 -1.86 -1.54
N LEU A 70 -13.06 -1.26 -0.47
CA LEU A 70 -13.51 -1.53 0.89
C LEU A 70 -14.98 -1.17 1.10
N MET A 71 -15.42 0.00 0.63
CA MET A 71 -16.84 0.41 0.72
C MET A 71 -17.74 -0.48 -0.15
N SER A 72 -17.31 -0.84 -1.35
CA SER A 72 -18.03 -1.81 -2.21
C SER A 72 -18.11 -3.18 -1.56
N PHE A 73 -17.05 -3.66 -0.90
CA PHE A 73 -17.08 -4.91 -0.14
C PHE A 73 -18.08 -4.85 1.02
N ILE A 74 -18.13 -3.76 1.78
CA ILE A 74 -19.12 -3.56 2.85
C ILE A 74 -20.54 -3.58 2.28
N SER A 75 -20.74 -2.98 1.10
CA SER A 75 -22.05 -2.98 0.44
C SER A 75 -22.42 -4.39 -0.04
N PHE A 76 -21.46 -5.15 -0.58
CA PHE A 76 -21.64 -6.53 -0.97
C PHE A 76 -22.11 -7.39 0.22
N ILE A 77 -21.39 -7.35 1.35
CA ILE A 77 -21.75 -8.17 2.53
C ILE A 77 -23.11 -7.76 3.14
N ASN A 78 -23.48 -6.47 3.10
CA ASN A 78 -24.78 -5.98 3.56
C ASN A 78 -25.96 -6.44 2.68
N ASN A 79 -25.70 -6.79 1.43
CA ASN A 79 -26.71 -7.21 0.45
C ASN A 79 -26.71 -8.74 0.21
N GLN A 80 -25.88 -9.50 0.94
CA GLN A 80 -25.94 -10.96 0.90
C GLN A 80 -27.18 -11.47 1.64
N HIS A 81 -28.09 -12.10 0.90
CA HIS A 81 -29.29 -12.75 1.47
C HIS A 81 -28.99 -14.13 2.09
N ASN A 82 -27.77 -14.65 1.93
CA ASN A 82 -27.34 -15.93 2.48
C ASN A 82 -27.01 -15.83 3.99
N GLN A 83 -27.53 -16.75 4.79
CA GLN A 83 -27.44 -16.75 6.26
C GLN A 83 -25.99 -16.71 6.81
N THR A 84 -25.04 -17.31 6.10
CA THR A 84 -23.62 -17.37 6.51
C THR A 84 -22.97 -15.98 6.56
N PHE A 85 -23.31 -15.09 5.62
CA PHE A 85 -22.66 -13.78 5.46
C PHE A 85 -23.53 -12.58 5.80
N SER A 86 -24.85 -12.76 5.92
CA SER A 86 -25.73 -11.69 6.38
C SER A 86 -25.21 -11.20 7.74
N LEU A 87 -24.63 -10.00 7.75
CA LEU A 87 -24.65 -9.17 8.96
C LEU A 87 -26.12 -9.13 9.40
N ASP A 88 -26.39 -9.13 10.71
CA ASP A 88 -27.76 -9.24 11.26
C ASP A 88 -28.77 -8.38 10.47
N LYS A 89 -30.07 -8.64 10.63
CA LYS A 89 -31.20 -8.00 9.89
C LYS A 89 -31.10 -6.49 9.57
N ASN A 90 -30.23 -5.75 10.25
CA ASN A 90 -29.88 -4.35 10.02
C ASN A 90 -28.52 -4.23 9.29
N LYS A 91 -28.54 -3.66 8.08
CA LYS A 91 -27.32 -3.29 7.32
C LYS A 91 -26.43 -2.38 8.17
N VAL A 92 -25.12 -2.61 8.16
CA VAL A 92 -24.14 -1.81 8.93
C VAL A 92 -23.46 -0.80 8.03
N SER A 93 -23.48 0.47 8.41
CA SER A 93 -22.82 1.55 7.66
C SER A 93 -21.34 1.72 8.04
N PRO A 94 -20.47 2.25 7.15
CA PRO A 94 -19.07 2.53 7.50
C PRO A 94 -18.91 3.46 8.71
N SER A 95 -19.79 4.45 8.88
CA SER A 95 -19.76 5.30 10.07
C SER A 95 -19.97 4.51 11.36
N GLU A 96 -20.90 3.55 11.36
CA GLU A 96 -21.17 2.69 12.51
C GLU A 96 -20.01 1.72 12.77
N ILE A 97 -19.44 1.12 11.72
CA ILE A 97 -18.26 0.25 11.81
C ILE A 97 -17.11 0.98 12.52
N ILE A 98 -16.79 2.18 12.05
CA ILE A 98 -15.72 3.01 12.63
C ILE A 98 -16.07 3.40 14.06
N TRP A 99 -17.27 3.95 14.28
CA TRP A 99 -17.67 4.52 15.57
C TRP A 99 -17.81 3.49 16.68
N ASN A 100 -18.31 2.29 16.37
CA ASN A 100 -18.45 1.20 17.32
C ASN A 100 -17.11 0.76 17.92
N LYS A 101 -16.02 0.89 17.15
CA LYS A 101 -14.66 0.60 17.63
C LYS A 101 -13.95 1.84 18.18
N TYR A 102 -14.07 2.97 17.51
CA TYR A 102 -13.39 4.23 17.81
C TYR A 102 -14.38 5.34 18.18
N PRO A 103 -15.09 5.24 19.32
CA PRO A 103 -16.03 6.27 19.76
C PRO A 103 -15.30 7.47 20.37
N ALA A 104 -14.55 8.19 19.53
CA ALA A 104 -13.67 9.31 19.88
C ALA A 104 -12.58 8.99 20.94
N ILE A 105 -12.18 7.73 21.10
CA ILE A 105 -11.09 7.30 21.99
C ILE A 105 -10.40 6.06 21.39
N CYS A 106 -9.11 5.89 21.66
CA CYS A 106 -8.41 4.66 21.32
C CYS A 106 -8.99 3.46 22.10
N PRO A 107 -9.29 2.31 21.44
CA PRO A 107 -9.82 1.11 22.09
C PRO A 107 -8.93 0.64 23.26
N VAL A 108 -7.60 0.70 23.08
CA VAL A 108 -6.64 0.31 24.10
C VAL A 108 -6.68 1.24 25.32
N CYS A 109 -6.76 2.55 25.10
CA CYS A 109 -6.85 3.51 26.21
C CYS A 109 -8.19 3.38 26.94
N PHE A 110 -9.28 3.12 26.22
CA PHE A 110 -10.59 2.83 26.82
C PHE A 110 -10.54 1.57 27.70
N ASP A 111 -9.94 0.49 27.19
CA ASP A 111 -9.80 -0.76 27.93
C ASP A 111 -8.95 -0.57 29.19
N ASN A 112 -7.81 0.12 29.06
CA ASN A 112 -6.94 0.42 30.19
C ASN A 112 -7.63 1.28 31.25
N LEU A 113 -8.48 2.24 30.84
CA LEU A 113 -9.27 3.04 31.78
C LEU A 113 -10.16 2.17 32.66
N ILE A 114 -10.81 1.16 32.09
CA ILE A 114 -11.66 0.23 32.84
C ILE A 114 -10.80 -0.66 33.74
N LEU A 115 -9.73 -1.25 33.20
CA LEU A 115 -8.83 -2.12 33.96
C LEU A 115 -8.24 -1.41 35.19
N GLU A 116 -7.76 -0.18 35.01
CA GLU A 116 -7.15 0.63 36.07
C GLU A 116 -8.20 1.07 37.10
N LYS A 117 -9.39 1.48 36.64
CA LYS A 117 -10.44 1.98 37.53
C LYS A 117 -11.01 0.92 38.47
N PHE A 118 -11.05 -0.33 38.01
CA PHE A 118 -11.66 -1.46 38.73
C PHE A 118 -10.63 -2.50 39.20
N GLY A 119 -9.33 -2.20 39.10
CA GLY A 119 -8.25 -3.05 39.61
C GLY A 119 -8.13 -4.42 38.92
N LEU A 120 -8.66 -4.58 37.72
CA LEU A 120 -8.71 -5.87 37.00
C LEU A 120 -7.35 -6.31 36.44
N GLU A 121 -6.37 -5.41 36.43
CA GLU A 121 -5.02 -5.63 35.88
C GLU A 121 -4.12 -6.56 36.70
N ASN A 122 -4.48 -6.85 37.94
CA ASN A 122 -3.75 -7.79 38.80
C ASN A 122 -4.59 -9.02 39.17
N SER A 123 -5.72 -9.21 38.47
CA SER A 123 -6.63 -10.30 38.76
C SER A 123 -6.07 -11.64 38.26
N ASN A 124 -6.16 -12.66 39.12
CA ASN A 124 -5.87 -14.04 38.74
C ASN A 124 -7.00 -14.65 37.87
N ASN A 125 -8.23 -14.13 37.97
CA ASN A 125 -9.36 -14.49 37.11
C ASN A 125 -10.11 -13.24 36.63
N PRO A 126 -9.58 -12.53 35.61
CA PRO A 126 -10.13 -11.23 35.19
C PRO A 126 -11.58 -11.28 34.72
N LEU A 127 -12.04 -12.43 34.19
CA LEU A 127 -13.41 -12.58 33.68
C LEU A 127 -14.42 -12.63 34.82
N GLU A 128 -14.15 -13.44 35.85
CA GLU A 128 -15.00 -13.54 37.04
C GLU A 128 -15.05 -12.22 37.80
N ASP A 129 -13.90 -11.58 37.99
CA ASP A 129 -13.83 -10.27 38.66
C ASP A 129 -14.57 -9.17 37.89
N PHE A 130 -14.53 -9.23 36.56
CA PHE A 130 -15.31 -8.33 35.72
C PHE A 130 -16.81 -8.58 35.91
N GLU A 131 -17.26 -9.83 35.90
CA GLU A 131 -18.68 -10.19 36.03
C GLU A 131 -19.25 -9.76 37.39
N ASN A 132 -18.47 -9.95 38.46
CA ASN A 132 -18.81 -9.49 39.81
C ASN A 132 -18.96 -7.96 39.90
N GLN A 133 -18.19 -7.21 39.13
CA GLN A 133 -18.18 -5.74 39.13
C GLN A 133 -19.01 -5.12 38.00
N GLU A 134 -19.61 -5.93 37.11
CA GLU A 134 -20.23 -5.47 35.87
C GLU A 134 -21.29 -4.35 36.08
N PRO A 135 -22.18 -4.39 37.09
CA PRO A 135 -23.14 -3.31 37.32
C PRO A 135 -22.46 -1.97 37.63
N GLN A 136 -21.35 -1.99 38.37
CA GLN A 136 -20.59 -0.80 38.73
C GLN A 136 -19.84 -0.24 37.52
N ILE A 137 -19.26 -1.12 36.70
CA ILE A 137 -18.58 -0.75 35.46
C ILE A 137 -19.58 -0.08 34.50
N LYS A 138 -20.75 -0.67 34.28
CA LYS A 138 -21.80 -0.07 33.43
C LYS A 138 -22.24 1.31 33.93
N LYS A 139 -22.40 1.48 35.25
CA LYS A 139 -22.72 2.77 35.86
C LYS A 139 -21.58 3.78 35.67
N PHE A 140 -20.33 3.35 35.75
CA PHE A 140 -19.18 4.21 35.45
C PHE A 140 -19.16 4.66 33.99
N ILE A 141 -19.34 3.75 33.02
CA ILE A 141 -19.40 4.10 31.58
C ILE A 141 -20.48 5.16 31.33
N SER A 142 -21.67 5.01 31.92
CA SER A 142 -22.75 6.00 31.78
C SER A 142 -22.40 7.40 32.28
N LYS A 143 -21.40 7.52 33.16
CA LYS A 143 -20.93 8.77 33.76
C LYS A 143 -19.61 9.27 33.18
N ILE A 144 -19.02 8.58 32.21
CA ILE A 144 -17.82 9.07 31.53
C ILE A 144 -18.20 10.35 30.78
N ASN A 145 -17.73 11.49 31.30
CA ASN A 145 -17.93 12.81 30.70
C ASN A 145 -17.06 12.98 29.44
N ASP A 146 -17.32 14.06 28.70
CA ASP A 146 -16.59 14.48 27.49
C ASP A 146 -15.06 14.63 27.67
N THR A 147 -14.53 14.52 28.90
CA THR A 147 -13.11 14.65 29.27
C THR A 147 -12.18 13.72 28.49
N PHE A 148 -12.67 12.57 28.03
CA PHE A 148 -11.87 11.58 27.31
C PHE A 148 -12.02 11.63 25.80
N ILE A 149 -12.98 12.42 25.29
CA ILE A 149 -13.23 12.58 23.86
C ILE A 149 -12.01 13.22 23.21
N ASN A 150 -11.50 12.57 22.16
CA ASN A 150 -10.34 13.00 21.39
C ASN A 150 -9.05 13.15 22.21
N LYS A 151 -8.96 12.53 23.38
CA LYS A 151 -7.73 12.51 24.17
C LYS A 151 -6.64 11.75 23.38
N PRO A 152 -5.45 12.34 23.16
CA PRO A 152 -4.36 11.65 22.47
C PRO A 152 -3.96 10.35 23.16
N CYS A 153 -3.71 9.31 22.37
CA CYS A 153 -3.31 7.99 22.83
C CYS A 153 -1.94 8.07 23.53
N ASP A 154 -1.84 7.40 24.67
CA ASP A 154 -0.62 7.10 25.41
C ASP A 154 -0.28 5.59 25.39
N CYS A 155 -1.04 4.82 24.61
CA CYS A 155 -0.96 3.37 24.47
C CYS A 155 0.40 2.81 24.05
N LEU A 156 1.22 3.62 23.37
CA LEU A 156 2.58 3.25 22.93
C LEU A 156 3.51 2.83 24.08
N ILE A 157 3.15 3.14 25.33
CA ILE A 157 3.98 2.93 26.52
C ILE A 157 3.54 1.69 27.35
N LYS A 158 2.34 1.12 27.12
CA LYS A 158 1.74 0.13 28.05
C LYS A 158 1.50 -1.24 27.39
N THR A 159 2.55 -2.05 27.24
CA THR A 159 2.47 -3.44 26.73
C THR A 159 2.07 -4.48 27.79
N SER A 160 2.20 -4.16 29.09
CA SER A 160 2.07 -5.11 30.19
C SER A 160 0.67 -5.73 30.37
N LYS A 161 -0.38 -5.16 29.78
CA LYS A 161 -1.78 -5.56 30.02
C LYS A 161 -2.42 -6.32 28.83
N LYS A 162 -1.63 -6.87 27.89
CA LYS A 162 -2.16 -7.49 26.66
C LYS A 162 -2.95 -8.77 26.94
N GLU A 163 -2.43 -9.65 27.79
CA GLU A 163 -3.03 -10.96 28.07
C GLU A 163 -4.39 -10.84 28.78
N ILE A 164 -4.47 -10.01 29.82
CA ILE A 164 -5.72 -9.73 30.54
C ILE A 164 -6.80 -9.18 29.60
N ARG A 165 -6.44 -8.22 28.74
CA ARG A 165 -7.39 -7.69 27.74
C ARG A 165 -7.90 -8.74 26.77
N ASN A 166 -7.07 -9.71 26.41
CA ASN A 166 -7.51 -10.80 25.55
C ASN A 166 -8.53 -11.70 26.27
N ASN A 167 -8.33 -11.99 27.56
CA ASN A 167 -9.24 -12.81 28.36
C ASN A 167 -10.65 -12.21 28.47
N ILE A 168 -10.75 -10.88 28.62
CA ILE A 168 -12.04 -10.18 28.75
C ILE A 168 -12.44 -9.37 27.51
N ARG A 169 -11.85 -9.65 26.36
CA ARG A 169 -12.00 -8.86 25.12
C ARG A 169 -13.47 -8.65 24.73
N ALA A 170 -14.27 -9.70 24.77
CA ALA A 170 -15.68 -9.66 24.38
C ALA A 170 -16.48 -8.70 25.28
N LYS A 171 -16.26 -8.77 26.60
CA LYS A 171 -16.91 -7.88 27.56
C LYS A 171 -16.50 -6.42 27.38
N LEU A 172 -15.21 -6.17 27.12
CA LEU A 172 -14.69 -4.83 26.82
C LEU A 172 -15.29 -4.27 25.52
N PHE A 173 -15.45 -5.11 24.50
CA PHE A 173 -16.12 -4.74 23.26
C PHE A 173 -17.58 -4.34 23.50
N ASP A 174 -18.35 -5.11 24.27
CA ASP A 174 -19.73 -4.76 24.62
C ASP A 174 -19.84 -3.43 25.39
N LEU A 175 -18.87 -3.12 26.25
CA LEU A 175 -18.81 -1.84 26.94
C LEU A 175 -18.52 -0.68 25.98
N ARG A 176 -17.63 -0.87 25.00
CA ARG A 176 -17.36 0.13 23.96
C ARG A 176 -18.61 0.41 23.13
N LEU A 177 -19.36 -0.62 22.74
CA LEU A 177 -20.63 -0.44 22.03
C LEU A 177 -21.64 0.39 22.83
N LYS A 178 -21.74 0.16 24.14
CA LYS A 178 -22.60 0.94 25.03
C LYS A 178 -22.14 2.40 25.13
N TYR A 179 -20.85 2.62 25.24
CA TYR A 179 -20.26 3.96 25.27
C TYR A 179 -20.50 4.71 23.94
N ALA A 180 -20.28 4.05 22.81
CA ALA A 180 -20.55 4.58 21.47
C ALA A 180 -22.04 4.96 21.31
N ALA A 181 -22.96 4.09 21.75
CA ALA A 181 -24.40 4.34 21.71
C ALA A 181 -24.83 5.52 22.60
N GLN A 182 -24.19 5.70 23.76
CA GLN A 182 -24.41 6.86 24.62
C GLN A 182 -23.99 8.15 23.93
N LEU A 183 -22.79 8.18 23.35
CA LEU A 183 -22.28 9.37 22.65
C LEU A 183 -23.13 9.72 21.41
N ASN A 184 -23.73 8.72 20.75
CA ASN A 184 -24.69 8.94 19.66
C ASN A 184 -25.94 9.69 20.14
N LYS A 185 -26.48 9.35 21.33
CA LYS A 185 -27.61 10.08 21.92
C LYS A 185 -27.26 11.54 22.20
N SER A 186 -25.99 11.83 22.48
CA SER A 186 -25.46 13.18 22.66
C SER A 186 -25.00 13.85 21.36
N ASN A 187 -25.28 13.25 20.19
CA ASN A 187 -24.92 13.77 18.86
C ASN A 187 -23.41 14.09 18.72
N LYS A 188 -22.56 13.24 19.31
CA LYS A 188 -21.09 13.39 19.28
C LYS A 188 -20.41 12.66 18.12
N MET A 189 -21.13 11.78 17.41
CA MET A 189 -20.59 11.08 16.25
C MET A 189 -20.30 12.06 15.11
N PRO A 190 -19.10 12.02 14.51
CA PRO A 190 -18.77 12.80 13.32
C PRO A 190 -19.79 12.62 12.20
N LYS A 191 -20.20 13.72 11.57
CA LYS A 191 -21.18 13.74 10.47
C LYS A 191 -20.50 13.79 9.11
N ALA A 192 -19.34 14.43 9.00
CA ALA A 192 -18.56 14.52 7.77
C ALA A 192 -17.34 13.59 7.81
N VAL A 193 -16.89 13.12 6.64
CA VAL A 193 -15.67 12.30 6.53
C VAL A 193 -14.43 13.02 7.08
N MET A 194 -14.37 14.34 6.89
CA MET A 194 -13.31 15.20 7.42
C MET A 194 -13.30 15.28 8.94
N GLU A 195 -14.47 15.21 9.57
CA GLU A 195 -14.57 15.19 11.03
C GLU A 195 -14.07 13.85 11.60
N ILE A 196 -14.24 12.74 10.87
CA ILE A 196 -13.67 11.43 11.20
C ILE A 196 -12.14 11.47 11.09
N GLU A 197 -11.60 12.02 10.00
CA GLU A 197 -10.15 12.19 9.84
C GLU A 197 -9.57 13.05 10.97
N ALA A 198 -10.20 14.19 11.29
CA ALA A 198 -9.78 15.06 12.37
C ALA A 198 -9.88 14.38 13.75
N MET A 199 -10.87 13.50 13.96
CA MET A 199 -10.97 12.68 15.17
C MET A 199 -9.75 11.75 15.29
N PHE A 200 -9.41 11.02 14.23
CA PHE A 200 -8.24 10.13 14.22
C PHE A 200 -6.92 10.90 14.37
N GLU A 201 -6.79 12.06 13.73
CA GLU A 201 -5.62 12.95 13.86
C GLU A 201 -5.40 13.37 15.32
N LYS A 202 -6.48 13.66 16.07
CA LYS A 202 -6.40 13.99 17.50
C LYS A 202 -6.09 12.76 18.37
N ILE A 203 -6.80 11.66 18.18
CA ILE A 203 -6.63 10.44 19.00
C ILE A 203 -5.22 9.87 18.83
N PHE A 204 -4.67 9.86 17.62
CA PHE A 204 -3.40 9.20 17.33
C PHE A 204 -2.26 10.17 16.98
N ALA A 205 -2.39 11.46 17.33
CA ALA A 205 -1.39 12.50 17.08
C ALA A 205 0.05 12.08 17.42
N ASN A 206 0.25 11.53 18.63
CA ASN A 206 1.56 11.06 19.10
C ASN A 206 2.09 9.90 18.25
N TYR A 207 1.22 8.96 17.89
CA TYR A 207 1.59 7.80 17.08
C TYR A 207 2.01 8.22 15.67
N TYR A 208 1.24 9.09 15.02
CA TYR A 208 1.55 9.57 13.66
C TYR A 208 2.81 10.43 13.61
N ARG A 209 3.14 11.13 14.71
CA ARG A 209 4.38 11.91 14.82
C ARG A 209 5.63 11.02 14.82
N ILE A 210 5.57 9.87 15.49
CA ILE A 210 6.74 9.00 15.71
C ILE A 210 6.90 7.97 14.58
N ASN A 211 5.82 7.40 14.08
CA ASN A 211 5.89 6.33 13.08
C ASN A 211 6.06 6.90 11.67
N SER A 212 6.83 6.21 10.84
CA SER A 212 7.03 6.57 9.43
C SER A 212 5.81 6.21 8.56
N LEU A 213 5.79 6.70 7.32
CA LEU A 213 4.73 6.34 6.38
C LEU A 213 4.76 4.84 6.05
N GLU A 214 5.94 4.26 5.90
CA GLU A 214 6.16 2.82 5.69
C GLU A 214 5.56 2.00 6.82
N SER A 215 5.76 2.42 8.08
CA SER A 215 5.20 1.73 9.24
C SER A 215 3.67 1.77 9.23
N ILE A 216 3.07 2.91 8.90
CA ILE A 216 1.60 3.05 8.80
C ILE A 216 1.04 2.15 7.68
N ILE A 217 1.69 2.12 6.53
CA ILE A 217 1.24 1.28 5.40
C ILE A 217 1.48 -0.20 5.67
N PHE A 218 2.55 -0.58 6.38
CA PHE A 218 2.75 -1.96 6.80
C PHE A 218 1.64 -2.42 7.77
N SER A 219 1.23 -1.56 8.71
CA SER A 219 0.09 -1.84 9.58
C SER A 219 -1.22 -1.97 8.79
N LEU A 220 -1.47 -1.11 7.81
CA LEU A 220 -2.61 -1.25 6.90
C LEU A 220 -2.62 -2.63 6.22
N LEU A 221 -1.49 -3.04 5.65
CA LEU A 221 -1.35 -4.33 4.98
C LEU A 221 -1.55 -5.51 5.94
N SER A 222 -1.02 -5.41 7.16
CA SER A 222 -1.24 -6.40 8.21
C SER A 222 -2.72 -6.56 8.55
N GLU A 223 -3.45 -5.45 8.68
CA GLU A 223 -4.89 -5.49 8.97
C GLU A 223 -5.72 -6.05 7.82
N VAL A 224 -5.34 -5.75 6.57
CA VAL A 224 -5.92 -6.40 5.38
C VAL A 224 -5.65 -7.92 5.40
N GLY A 225 -4.44 -8.35 5.74
CA GLY A 225 -4.10 -9.77 5.90
C GLY A 225 -4.94 -10.45 7.00
N GLU A 226 -5.02 -9.86 8.19
CA GLU A 226 -5.82 -10.40 9.31
C GLU A 226 -7.32 -10.44 8.99
N THR A 227 -7.82 -9.46 8.24
CA THR A 227 -9.22 -9.46 7.78
C THR A 227 -9.49 -10.58 6.78
N THR A 228 -8.50 -10.92 5.93
CA THR A 228 -8.58 -12.09 5.04
C THR A 228 -8.86 -13.36 5.84
N GLN A 229 -8.14 -13.56 6.95
CA GLN A 229 -8.37 -14.71 7.85
C GLN A 229 -9.77 -14.66 8.47
N CYS A 230 -10.27 -13.47 8.85
CA CYS A 230 -11.63 -13.33 9.38
C CYS A 230 -12.69 -13.74 8.34
N ILE A 231 -12.50 -13.37 7.07
CA ILE A 231 -13.38 -13.76 5.96
C ILE A 231 -13.34 -15.27 5.77
N VAL A 232 -12.15 -15.89 5.75
CA VAL A 232 -12.01 -17.36 5.64
C VAL A 232 -12.69 -18.07 6.81
N ASN A 233 -12.53 -17.55 8.03
CA ASN A 233 -13.16 -18.09 9.23
C ASN A 233 -14.70 -18.00 9.17
N LEU A 234 -15.30 -17.11 8.38
CA LEU A 234 -16.76 -17.13 8.21
C LEU A 234 -17.25 -18.33 7.38
N TYR A 235 -16.37 -18.94 6.58
CA TYR A 235 -16.68 -20.09 5.72
C TYR A 235 -16.25 -21.43 6.30
N THR A 236 -15.27 -21.42 7.22
CA THR A 236 -14.62 -22.64 7.71
C THR A 236 -15.03 -22.91 9.16
N TYR A 237 -15.84 -23.95 9.36
CA TYR A 237 -16.14 -24.50 10.69
C TYR A 237 -15.51 -25.88 10.78
N ASP A 238 -14.87 -26.16 11.91
CA ASP A 238 -14.30 -27.48 12.19
C ASP A 238 -15.27 -28.20 13.11
N ASP A 239 -16.06 -29.12 12.56
CA ASP A 239 -17.08 -29.87 13.33
C ASP A 239 -16.48 -30.64 14.52
N SER A 240 -15.17 -30.91 14.51
CA SER A 240 -14.48 -31.64 15.57
C SER A 240 -13.89 -30.75 16.67
N ARG A 241 -13.42 -29.55 16.33
CA ARG A 241 -12.73 -28.65 17.28
C ARG A 241 -13.51 -27.39 17.64
N GLU A 242 -14.26 -26.84 16.67
CA GLU A 242 -14.98 -25.58 16.82
C GLU A 242 -16.30 -25.64 16.02
N PRO A 243 -17.27 -26.45 16.49
CA PRO A 243 -18.51 -26.69 15.77
C PRO A 243 -19.31 -25.39 15.65
N TYR A 244 -20.09 -25.29 14.58
CA TYR A 244 -20.94 -24.14 14.33
C TYR A 244 -21.90 -23.87 15.51
N SER A 245 -21.90 -22.64 16.01
CA SER A 245 -22.91 -22.12 16.91
C SER A 245 -23.28 -20.68 16.52
N LEU A 246 -24.52 -20.28 16.83
CA LEU A 246 -24.98 -18.90 16.56
C LEU A 246 -24.12 -17.87 17.27
N GLU A 247 -23.67 -18.17 18.49
CA GLU A 247 -22.79 -17.32 19.27
C GLU A 247 -21.40 -17.17 18.62
N LEU A 248 -20.81 -18.28 18.16
CA LEU A 248 -19.53 -18.26 17.46
C LEU A 248 -19.62 -17.51 16.13
N ALA A 249 -20.67 -17.75 15.35
CA ALA A 249 -20.92 -17.04 14.10
C ALA A 249 -21.03 -15.52 14.34
N LYS A 250 -21.76 -15.10 15.38
CA LYS A 250 -21.85 -13.71 15.79
C LYS A 250 -20.47 -13.15 16.18
N LYS A 251 -19.71 -13.86 17.02
CA LYS A 251 -18.36 -13.44 17.44
C LYS A 251 -17.40 -13.26 16.25
N ARG A 252 -17.45 -14.15 15.26
CA ARG A 252 -16.65 -14.04 14.03
C ARG A 252 -17.06 -12.83 13.19
N LYS A 253 -18.36 -12.52 13.10
CA LYS A 253 -18.88 -11.30 12.44
C LYS A 253 -18.43 -10.03 13.16
N ASP A 254 -18.57 -9.98 14.49
CA ASP A 254 -18.11 -8.83 15.29
C ASP A 254 -16.61 -8.59 15.10
N ARG A 255 -15.81 -9.67 15.07
CA ARG A 255 -14.37 -9.61 14.79
C ARG A 255 -14.07 -9.08 13.37
N LEU A 256 -14.84 -9.48 12.36
CA LEU A 256 -14.70 -8.94 11.00
C LEU A 256 -14.97 -7.43 10.99
N LEU A 257 -16.06 -6.97 11.63
CA LEU A 257 -16.39 -5.54 11.72
C LEU A 257 -15.30 -4.74 12.45
N GLU A 258 -14.74 -5.27 13.54
CA GLU A 258 -13.62 -4.64 14.23
C GLU A 258 -12.41 -4.48 13.30
N LYS A 259 -12.15 -5.44 12.42
CA LYS A 259 -11.00 -5.42 11.50
C LYS A 259 -11.22 -4.51 10.30
N LEU A 260 -12.45 -4.43 9.77
CA LEU A 260 -12.81 -3.42 8.78
C LEU A 260 -12.64 -2.00 9.34
N ALA A 261 -12.98 -1.77 10.61
CA ALA A 261 -12.73 -0.50 11.29
C ALA A 261 -11.22 -0.18 11.41
N ASP A 262 -10.36 -1.19 11.62
CA ASP A 262 -8.91 -0.99 11.65
C ASP A 262 -8.37 -0.56 10.28
N ILE A 263 -8.84 -1.18 9.19
CA ILE A 263 -8.45 -0.78 7.83
C ILE A 263 -8.81 0.68 7.58
N PHE A 264 -10.03 1.11 7.92
CA PHE A 264 -10.40 2.53 7.82
C PHE A 264 -9.46 3.42 8.64
N SER A 265 -9.19 3.06 9.89
CA SER A 265 -8.29 3.84 10.75
C SER A 265 -6.89 4.03 10.13
N TRP A 266 -6.36 3.00 9.48
CA TRP A 266 -5.07 3.07 8.80
C TRP A 266 -5.12 3.82 7.48
N LEU A 267 -6.23 3.77 6.75
CA LEU A 267 -6.43 4.60 5.56
C LEU A 267 -6.47 6.11 5.92
N PHE A 268 -7.14 6.48 7.01
CA PHE A 268 -7.06 7.85 7.55
C PHE A 268 -5.66 8.18 8.07
N ALA A 269 -4.99 7.25 8.75
CA ALA A 269 -3.61 7.45 9.19
C ALA A 269 -2.66 7.71 7.99
N ALA A 270 -2.85 6.99 6.89
CA ALA A 270 -2.10 7.16 5.67
C ALA A 270 -2.34 8.54 5.06
N SER A 271 -3.59 9.01 4.94
CA SER A 271 -3.88 10.37 4.42
C SER A 271 -3.20 11.46 5.25
N ILE A 272 -3.35 11.39 6.58
CA ILE A 272 -2.72 12.32 7.52
C ILE A 272 -1.20 12.28 7.39
N LYS A 273 -0.61 11.08 7.33
CA LYS A 273 0.84 10.92 7.28
C LYS A 273 1.42 11.41 5.95
N ILE A 274 0.78 11.12 4.82
CA ILE A 274 1.18 11.61 3.50
C ILE A 274 1.21 13.14 3.48
N ARG A 275 0.14 13.78 3.97
CA ARG A 275 0.09 15.25 4.11
C ARG A 275 1.27 15.76 4.93
N SER A 276 1.57 15.14 6.07
CA SER A 276 2.70 15.57 6.92
C SER A 276 4.10 15.30 6.34
N THR A 277 4.24 14.22 5.56
CA THR A 277 5.54 13.73 5.04
C THR A 277 5.90 14.46 3.76
N TYR A 278 4.96 14.51 2.80
CA TYR A 278 5.18 15.13 1.49
C TYR A 278 4.76 16.59 1.43
N GLY A 279 3.93 17.09 2.35
CA GLY A 279 3.48 18.49 2.35
C GLY A 279 4.64 19.50 2.41
N LYS A 280 5.69 19.19 3.18
CA LYS A 280 6.91 20.04 3.26
C LYS A 280 7.76 19.98 2.00
N ILE A 281 7.90 18.80 1.39
CA ILE A 281 8.67 18.57 0.17
C ILE A 281 7.96 19.22 -1.03
N ALA A 282 6.64 19.10 -1.10
CA ALA A 282 5.81 19.69 -2.13
C ALA A 282 5.92 21.21 -2.19
N GLN A 283 5.95 21.89 -1.04
CA GLN A 283 6.07 23.35 -0.96
C GLN A 283 7.45 23.84 -1.43
N SER A 284 8.53 23.16 -1.01
CA SER A 284 9.89 23.42 -1.49
C SER A 284 10.07 23.14 -3.00
N TYR A 285 9.40 22.12 -3.53
CA TYR A 285 9.45 21.75 -4.95
C TYR A 285 8.59 22.69 -5.83
N TYR A 286 7.43 23.14 -5.33
CA TYR A 286 6.54 24.09 -6.02
C TYR A 286 7.18 25.47 -6.22
N GLU A 287 7.95 25.95 -5.24
CA GLU A 287 8.69 27.21 -5.32
C GLU A 287 9.80 27.18 -6.38
N THR A 288 10.26 25.98 -6.79
CA THR A 288 11.41 25.80 -7.68
C THR A 288 11.02 25.62 -9.16
N ILE A 289 9.79 25.17 -9.48
CA ILE A 289 9.44 24.63 -10.81
C ILE A 289 8.24 25.32 -11.48
N THR A 290 7.73 26.43 -10.94
CA THR A 290 6.59 27.14 -11.55
C THR A 290 6.96 27.88 -12.84
N LYS A 291 7.16 27.12 -13.93
CA LYS A 291 6.77 27.52 -15.28
C LYS A 291 6.01 26.46 -16.08
N ASN A 292 5.97 25.17 -15.72
CA ASN A 292 5.16 24.17 -16.48
C ASN A 292 4.90 22.84 -15.72
N SER A 293 4.14 22.87 -14.64
CA SER A 293 3.59 21.65 -14.03
C SER A 293 2.21 21.90 -13.42
N ASN A 294 1.32 20.91 -13.56
CA ASN A 294 -0.10 20.88 -13.17
C ASN A 294 -0.46 21.82 -11.99
N PRO A 295 -1.25 22.89 -12.18
CA PRO A 295 -1.45 23.93 -11.15
C PRO A 295 -2.30 23.50 -9.94
N TYR A 296 -2.88 22.29 -9.93
CA TYR A 296 -4.04 21.96 -9.08
C TYR A 296 -3.80 20.88 -8.00
N PHE A 297 -2.54 20.62 -7.65
CA PHE A 297 -2.18 19.59 -6.68
C PHE A 297 -1.42 20.18 -5.49
N ASN A 298 -2.17 20.64 -4.49
CA ASN A 298 -1.62 21.13 -3.23
C ASN A 298 -1.57 19.99 -2.19
N ILE A 299 -0.43 19.31 -2.12
CA ILE A 299 -0.20 18.22 -1.13
C ILE A 299 -0.39 18.72 0.32
N ALA A 300 -0.18 20.01 0.59
CA ALA A 300 -0.35 20.58 1.92
C ALA A 300 -1.82 20.57 2.39
N GLU A 301 -2.77 20.54 1.45
CA GLU A 301 -4.22 20.48 1.73
C GLU A 301 -4.82 19.09 1.52
N LEU A 302 -3.99 18.05 1.37
CA LEU A 302 -4.48 16.70 1.07
C LEU A 302 -5.17 16.04 2.28
N SER A 303 -6.49 16.06 2.30
CA SER A 303 -7.32 15.26 3.20
C SER A 303 -7.75 13.95 2.57
N PHE A 304 -8.37 13.10 3.38
CA PHE A 304 -8.99 11.86 2.92
C PHE A 304 -10.06 12.11 1.83
N ALA A 305 -10.86 13.17 1.96
CA ALA A 305 -11.85 13.54 0.96
C ALA A 305 -11.21 14.01 -0.35
N GLU A 306 -10.13 14.79 -0.29
CA GLU A 306 -9.41 15.19 -1.51
C GLU A 306 -8.76 14.00 -2.22
N ILE A 307 -8.21 13.03 -1.48
CA ILE A 307 -7.62 11.81 -2.07
C ILE A 307 -8.66 11.10 -2.95
N ILE A 308 -9.84 10.82 -2.39
CA ILE A 308 -10.90 10.16 -3.14
C ILE A 308 -11.38 11.02 -4.30
N TRP A 309 -11.63 12.31 -4.05
CA TRP A 309 -12.14 13.23 -5.06
C TRP A 309 -11.16 13.42 -6.22
N SER A 310 -9.84 13.39 -5.95
CA SER A 310 -8.80 13.59 -6.96
C SER A 310 -8.86 12.56 -8.09
N LYS A 311 -9.34 11.35 -7.78
CA LYS A 311 -9.44 10.24 -8.73
C LYS A 311 -10.85 10.01 -9.25
N TYR A 312 -11.86 10.15 -8.39
CA TYR A 312 -13.25 9.77 -8.69
C TYR A 312 -14.17 10.95 -8.97
N GLY A 313 -13.73 12.19 -8.70
CA GLY A 313 -14.51 13.42 -8.90
C GLY A 313 -13.90 14.40 -9.91
N ARG A 314 -12.76 14.05 -10.53
CA ARG A 314 -12.05 14.92 -11.49
C ARG A 314 -12.02 14.35 -12.90
N MET A 315 -12.05 15.25 -13.86
CA MET A 315 -11.87 14.99 -15.29
C MET A 315 -10.38 14.85 -15.65
N SER A 316 -10.11 14.19 -16.77
CA SER A 316 -8.76 14.00 -17.32
C SER A 316 -8.05 15.31 -17.70
N ASP A 317 -8.82 16.35 -18.05
CA ASP A 317 -8.33 17.70 -18.39
C ASP A 317 -8.13 18.62 -17.17
N GLY A 318 -8.35 18.11 -15.96
CA GLY A 318 -8.24 18.89 -14.72
C GLY A 318 -9.55 19.56 -14.27
N GLY A 319 -10.64 19.42 -15.02
CA GLY A 319 -11.98 19.82 -14.60
C GLY A 319 -12.55 18.97 -13.45
N ASN A 320 -13.69 19.38 -12.89
CA ASN A 320 -14.42 18.57 -11.91
C ASN A 320 -15.70 18.01 -12.52
N TRP A 321 -15.99 16.73 -12.26
CA TRP A 321 -17.33 16.22 -12.45
C TRP A 321 -18.28 16.81 -11.41
N THR A 322 -19.57 16.84 -11.74
CA THR A 322 -20.60 17.28 -10.79
C THR A 322 -20.77 16.31 -9.63
N ASN A 323 -20.48 15.03 -9.85
CA ASN A 323 -20.60 13.92 -8.91
C ASN A 323 -19.51 12.88 -9.14
N LEU A 324 -19.39 11.93 -8.20
CA LEU A 324 -18.45 10.80 -8.32
C LEU A 324 -18.83 9.90 -9.50
N LYS A 325 -17.84 9.41 -10.24
CA LYS A 325 -18.02 8.53 -11.41
C LYS A 325 -16.93 7.48 -11.50
N CYS A 326 -17.17 6.43 -12.29
CA CYS A 326 -16.09 5.55 -12.70
C CYS A 326 -15.09 6.33 -13.57
N PRO A 327 -13.80 6.34 -13.25
CA PRO A 327 -12.80 7.11 -13.98
C PRO A 327 -12.44 6.51 -15.35
N GLY A 328 -12.67 5.22 -15.57
CA GLY A 328 -12.47 4.58 -16.88
C GLY A 328 -13.57 4.93 -17.88
N CYS A 329 -14.83 4.64 -17.56
CA CYS A 329 -15.96 4.83 -18.48
C CYS A 329 -16.81 6.07 -18.20
N GLN A 330 -16.53 6.82 -17.13
CA GLN A 330 -17.24 8.06 -16.74
C GLN A 330 -18.74 7.90 -16.45
N ASN A 331 -19.16 6.65 -16.21
CA ASN A 331 -20.54 6.28 -15.92
C ASN A 331 -20.71 5.85 -14.45
N ALA A 332 -21.96 5.93 -13.99
CA ALA A 332 -22.44 5.42 -12.71
C ALA A 332 -23.86 4.86 -12.96
N PRO A 333 -24.04 3.52 -13.03
CA PRO A 333 -23.07 2.46 -12.75
C PRO A 333 -21.93 2.37 -13.77
N CYS A 334 -20.82 1.76 -13.35
CA CYS A 334 -19.65 1.49 -14.17
C CYS A 334 -19.98 0.46 -15.27
N GLU A 335 -19.48 0.72 -16.47
CA GLU A 335 -19.66 -0.13 -17.65
C GLU A 335 -18.33 -0.70 -18.20
N CYS A 336 -17.19 -0.41 -17.56
CA CYS A 336 -15.86 -0.85 -18.02
C CYS A 336 -15.75 -2.37 -18.23
N PRO A 337 -15.08 -2.85 -19.29
CA PRO A 337 -14.80 -4.28 -19.46
C PRO A 337 -14.03 -4.86 -18.27
N ARG A 338 -14.41 -6.07 -17.82
CA ARG A 338 -13.90 -6.69 -16.59
C ARG A 338 -12.41 -7.07 -16.62
N ASP A 339 -11.89 -7.38 -17.81
CA ASP A 339 -10.53 -7.89 -18.03
C ASP A 339 -9.52 -6.81 -18.41
N LEU A 340 -9.97 -5.56 -18.57
CA LEU A 340 -9.05 -4.45 -18.73
C LEU A 340 -8.46 -4.13 -17.36
N LYS A 341 -7.14 -4.34 -17.23
CA LYS A 341 -6.34 -3.50 -16.35
C LYS A 341 -6.63 -2.07 -16.78
N ILE A 342 -7.49 -1.36 -16.03
CA ILE A 342 -7.56 0.08 -16.15
C ILE A 342 -6.16 0.56 -15.78
N ASP A 343 -5.39 0.95 -16.78
CA ASP A 343 -4.04 1.47 -16.59
C ASP A 343 -4.18 2.92 -16.13
N TRP A 344 -4.29 3.09 -14.82
CA TRP A 344 -4.56 4.36 -14.16
C TRP A 344 -3.50 5.44 -14.42
N SER A 345 -2.36 5.09 -15.05
CA SER A 345 -1.38 6.07 -15.52
C SER A 345 -1.80 6.85 -16.76
N ASN A 346 -2.79 6.39 -17.54
CA ASN A 346 -3.20 7.06 -18.78
C ASN A 346 -4.71 7.30 -18.80
N ASN A 347 -5.12 8.43 -18.24
CA ASN A 347 -6.48 8.93 -18.36
C ASN A 347 -6.69 9.50 -19.78
N THR A 348 -7.06 8.65 -20.74
CA THR A 348 -7.55 9.07 -22.07
C THR A 348 -8.84 8.31 -22.42
N ASN A 349 -9.87 9.09 -22.76
CA ASN A 349 -11.24 8.70 -23.13
C ASN A 349 -11.37 7.42 -23.99
N PRO A 350 -12.44 6.63 -23.82
CA PRO A 350 -12.80 5.55 -24.72
C PRO A 350 -13.61 6.12 -25.89
N ASN A 351 -12.92 6.68 -26.88
CA ASN A 351 -13.45 6.84 -28.23
C ASN A 351 -12.29 7.25 -29.12
N ILE A 352 -11.80 6.32 -29.93
CA ILE A 352 -11.32 6.49 -31.31
C ILE A 352 -10.88 5.09 -31.76
N ASN A 353 -11.65 4.54 -32.71
CA ASN A 353 -11.11 3.57 -33.65
C ASN A 353 -9.86 4.20 -34.25
N ASN A 354 -8.69 3.64 -33.96
CA ASN A 354 -7.53 3.69 -34.83
C ASN A 354 -6.62 2.53 -34.44
N GLU A 355 -6.70 1.45 -35.20
CA GLU A 355 -5.50 0.68 -35.51
C GLU A 355 -4.46 1.69 -36.01
N THR A 356 -3.42 1.95 -35.24
CA THR A 356 -2.02 2.14 -35.66
C THR A 356 -1.19 2.80 -34.55
N THR A 357 0.09 2.43 -34.53
CA THR A 357 1.25 3.11 -33.90
C THR A 357 1.79 2.57 -32.55
N SER A 358 0.98 2.04 -31.63
CA SER A 358 1.50 1.65 -30.29
C SER A 358 2.29 0.32 -30.22
N GLU A 359 1.95 -0.67 -31.06
CA GLU A 359 2.68 -1.96 -31.07
C GLU A 359 4.10 -1.87 -31.66
N LYS A 360 4.36 -0.87 -32.51
CA LYS A 360 5.70 -0.60 -33.05
C LYS A 360 6.62 0.07 -32.03
N GLU A 361 6.07 0.86 -31.11
CA GLU A 361 6.85 1.55 -30.07
C GLU A 361 7.11 0.68 -28.83
N LEU A 362 6.19 -0.22 -28.46
CA LEU A 362 6.48 -1.20 -27.40
C LEU A 362 7.55 -2.23 -27.83
N LYS A 363 7.58 -2.62 -29.11
CA LYS A 363 8.65 -3.46 -29.67
C LYS A 363 10.00 -2.73 -29.82
N SER A 364 10.04 -1.40 -29.81
CA SER A 364 11.30 -0.65 -29.91
C SER A 364 11.99 -0.46 -28.55
N SER A 365 11.23 -0.29 -27.47
CA SER A 365 11.79 -0.17 -26.10
C SER A 365 12.35 -1.49 -25.53
N GLN A 366 11.89 -2.63 -26.03
CA GLN A 366 12.38 -3.96 -25.64
C GLN A 366 13.73 -4.33 -26.29
N LYS A 367 14.20 -3.60 -27.32
CA LYS A 367 15.46 -3.93 -28.02
C LYS A 367 16.73 -3.50 -27.27
N ASN A 368 16.62 -2.64 -26.25
CA ASN A 368 17.76 -2.00 -25.59
C ASN A 368 17.81 -2.23 -24.06
N LEU A 369 17.33 -3.38 -23.59
CA LEU A 369 17.44 -3.77 -22.19
C LEU A 369 18.85 -4.27 -21.87
N ILE A 370 19.47 -3.74 -20.81
CA ILE A 370 20.72 -4.23 -20.25
C ILE A 370 20.48 -4.72 -18.83
N PHE A 371 20.90 -5.95 -18.58
CA PHE A 371 20.88 -6.56 -17.26
C PHE A 371 22.16 -6.21 -16.51
N ILE A 372 22.08 -5.81 -15.23
CA ILE A 372 23.24 -5.54 -14.39
C ILE A 372 23.26 -6.53 -13.22
N SER A 373 24.31 -7.34 -13.14
CA SER A 373 24.61 -8.21 -12.00
C SER A 373 25.66 -7.54 -11.13
N TYR A 374 25.42 -7.47 -9.82
CA TYR A 374 26.33 -6.86 -8.86
C TYR A 374 26.15 -7.50 -7.49
N PHE A 375 27.14 -7.32 -6.61
CA PHE A 375 27.02 -7.74 -5.23
C PHE A 375 26.33 -6.64 -4.42
N ARG A 376 25.33 -6.99 -3.59
CA ARG A 376 24.46 -6.00 -2.91
C ARG A 376 25.23 -4.93 -2.11
N ASN A 377 26.39 -5.25 -1.56
CA ASN A 377 27.21 -4.28 -0.81
C ASN A 377 27.95 -3.27 -1.71
N ASP A 378 27.93 -3.45 -3.02
CA ASP A 378 28.53 -2.56 -4.02
C ASP A 378 27.48 -1.68 -4.72
N LEU A 379 26.31 -1.48 -4.09
CA LEU A 379 25.20 -0.67 -4.60
C LEU A 379 25.61 0.76 -4.96
N ASN A 380 26.55 1.35 -4.22
CA ASN A 380 27.09 2.67 -4.50
C ASN A 380 27.68 2.78 -5.92
N PHE A 381 28.39 1.76 -6.39
CA PHE A 381 28.95 1.75 -7.75
C PHE A 381 27.88 1.54 -8.82
N LEU A 382 26.82 0.78 -8.51
CA LEU A 382 25.66 0.67 -9.38
C LEU A 382 24.98 2.04 -9.56
N GLU A 383 24.78 2.78 -8.48
CA GLU A 383 24.15 4.11 -8.52
C GLU A 383 25.02 5.16 -9.24
N GLU A 384 26.35 5.12 -9.07
CA GLU A 384 27.27 5.95 -9.87
C GLU A 384 27.14 5.65 -11.38
N LEU A 385 27.04 4.37 -11.76
CA LEU A 385 26.84 3.98 -13.16
C LEU A 385 25.47 4.40 -13.69
N LYS A 386 24.39 4.22 -12.91
CA LYS A 386 23.04 4.67 -13.27
C LYS A 386 22.99 6.18 -13.46
N THR A 387 23.66 6.94 -12.59
CA THR A 387 23.75 8.41 -12.68
C THR A 387 24.41 8.84 -13.99
N MET A 388 25.51 8.18 -14.39
CA MET A 388 26.17 8.43 -15.67
C MET A 388 25.28 8.10 -16.87
N LEU A 389 24.48 7.03 -16.77
CA LEU A 389 23.61 6.55 -17.84
C LEU A 389 22.23 7.25 -17.88
N ALA A 390 21.90 8.07 -16.89
CA ALA A 390 20.61 8.75 -16.78
C ALA A 390 20.16 9.46 -18.07
N PRO A 391 21.02 10.19 -18.82
CA PRO A 391 20.61 10.82 -20.07
C PRO A 391 20.17 9.83 -21.16
N LEU A 392 20.70 8.60 -21.16
CA LEU A 392 20.31 7.55 -22.10
C LEU A 392 18.98 6.90 -21.69
N ILE A 393 18.74 6.78 -20.39
CA ILE A 393 17.50 6.24 -19.82
C ILE A 393 16.34 7.23 -20.05
N GLU A 394 16.56 8.51 -19.77
CA GLU A 394 15.57 9.59 -19.99
C GLU A 394 15.15 9.70 -21.45
N LYS A 395 16.12 9.59 -22.38
CA LYS A 395 15.87 9.58 -23.82
C LYS A 395 15.29 8.26 -24.34
N LYS A 396 14.96 7.30 -23.44
CA LYS A 396 14.47 5.96 -23.75
C LYS A 396 15.38 5.17 -24.71
N LYS A 397 16.66 5.51 -24.77
CA LYS A 397 17.66 4.79 -25.58
C LYS A 397 18.15 3.52 -24.89
N LEU A 398 18.06 3.46 -23.56
CA LEU A 398 18.53 2.38 -22.71
C LEU A 398 17.49 2.06 -21.65
N SER A 399 17.25 0.77 -21.40
CA SER A 399 16.55 0.29 -20.20
C SER A 399 17.53 -0.52 -19.36
N LEU A 400 17.57 -0.29 -18.05
CA LEU A 400 18.39 -1.06 -17.11
C LEU A 400 17.51 -1.99 -16.28
N TRP A 401 18.03 -3.18 -15.99
CA TRP A 401 17.42 -4.14 -15.07
C TRP A 401 18.46 -4.62 -14.06
N ASP A 402 18.12 -4.66 -12.78
CA ASP A 402 18.97 -5.20 -11.71
C ASP A 402 18.11 -5.91 -10.65
N ASP A 403 18.74 -6.60 -9.69
CA ASP A 403 18.05 -7.43 -8.69
C ASP A 403 17.11 -6.66 -7.74
N THR A 404 17.22 -5.33 -7.66
CA THR A 404 16.28 -4.47 -6.91
C THR A 404 14.90 -4.42 -7.57
N MET A 405 14.80 -4.80 -8.84
CA MET A 405 13.56 -4.83 -9.61
C MET A 405 12.75 -6.12 -9.40
N ILE A 406 13.30 -7.10 -8.68
CA ILE A 406 12.64 -8.37 -8.37
C ILE A 406 11.54 -8.13 -7.33
N SER A 407 10.33 -8.60 -7.62
CA SER A 407 9.17 -8.43 -6.73
C SER A 407 9.18 -9.45 -5.59
N SER A 408 8.96 -9.00 -4.35
CA SER A 408 8.80 -9.90 -3.20
C SER A 408 7.60 -10.84 -3.40
N GLY A 409 7.84 -12.16 -3.40
CA GLY A 409 6.79 -13.18 -3.49
C GLY A 409 6.71 -13.95 -4.83
N LYS A 410 7.54 -13.60 -5.82
CA LYS A 410 7.72 -14.40 -7.04
C LYS A 410 9.03 -15.19 -7.00
N ASN A 411 9.09 -16.27 -7.78
CA ASN A 411 10.32 -17.05 -7.92
C ASN A 411 11.41 -16.18 -8.57
N LYS A 412 12.41 -15.80 -7.76
CA LYS A 412 13.54 -14.92 -8.15
C LYS A 412 14.18 -15.38 -9.46
N ARG A 413 14.29 -16.70 -9.65
CA ARG A 413 14.89 -17.33 -10.83
C ARG A 413 14.13 -17.02 -12.11
N ASP A 414 12.80 -17.03 -12.07
CA ASP A 414 11.95 -16.86 -13.24
C ASP A 414 11.92 -15.40 -13.72
N GLU A 415 11.94 -14.43 -12.78
CA GLU A 415 12.04 -13.01 -13.15
C GLU A 415 13.42 -12.65 -13.70
N MET A 416 14.49 -13.23 -13.13
CA MET A 416 15.85 -13.08 -13.67
C MET A 416 15.98 -13.71 -15.05
N GLU A 417 15.47 -14.92 -15.25
CA GLU A 417 15.50 -15.61 -16.54
C GLU A 417 14.70 -14.85 -17.60
N SER A 418 13.54 -14.30 -17.24
CA SER A 418 12.73 -13.45 -18.11
C SER A 418 13.46 -12.17 -18.50
N ALA A 419 14.04 -11.45 -17.53
CA ALA A 419 14.82 -10.24 -17.80
C ALA A 419 16.06 -10.51 -18.66
N LEU A 420 16.81 -11.57 -18.34
CA LEU A 420 17.97 -12.01 -19.12
C LEU A 420 17.57 -12.44 -20.53
N SER A 421 16.41 -13.06 -20.72
CA SER A 421 15.93 -13.47 -22.04
C SER A 421 15.58 -12.31 -22.96
N LEU A 422 15.26 -11.15 -22.37
CA LEU A 422 14.94 -9.91 -23.09
C LEU A 422 16.15 -8.98 -23.20
N ALA A 423 17.21 -9.21 -22.42
CA ALA A 423 18.38 -8.35 -22.36
C ALA A 423 19.28 -8.54 -23.59
N LYS A 424 19.68 -7.42 -24.19
CA LYS A 424 20.68 -7.35 -25.28
C LYS A 424 22.08 -7.69 -24.77
N ALA A 425 22.38 -7.28 -23.54
CA ALA A 425 23.62 -7.61 -22.85
C ALA A 425 23.44 -7.70 -21.34
N ALA A 426 24.33 -8.43 -20.69
CA ALA A 426 24.48 -8.47 -19.24
C ALA A 426 25.83 -7.87 -18.83
N ILE A 427 25.82 -6.93 -17.90
CA ILE A 427 27.02 -6.27 -17.35
C ILE A 427 27.24 -6.75 -15.91
N LEU A 428 28.41 -7.30 -15.63
CA LEU A 428 28.81 -7.76 -14.30
C LEU A 428 29.68 -6.70 -13.60
N LEU A 429 29.29 -6.26 -12.41
CA LEU A 429 30.10 -5.39 -11.56
C LEU A 429 31.02 -6.24 -10.68
N VAL A 430 32.28 -6.40 -11.09
CA VAL A 430 33.19 -7.39 -10.51
C VAL A 430 33.99 -6.80 -9.35
N THR A 431 33.82 -7.41 -8.18
CA THR A 431 34.57 -7.15 -6.94
C THR A 431 35.00 -8.49 -6.30
N PRO A 432 35.95 -8.50 -5.33
CA PRO A 432 36.23 -9.71 -4.56
C PRO A 432 34.99 -10.33 -3.94
N ASP A 433 34.07 -9.51 -3.42
CA ASP A 433 32.84 -9.98 -2.79
C ASP A 433 31.88 -10.60 -3.81
N TYR A 434 31.78 -10.01 -5.01
CA TYR A 434 31.05 -10.59 -6.15
C TYR A 434 31.62 -11.98 -6.52
N LEU A 435 32.94 -12.09 -6.62
CA LEU A 435 33.62 -13.35 -6.92
C LEU A 435 33.65 -14.34 -5.76
N ALA A 436 33.36 -13.92 -4.52
CA ALA A 436 33.34 -14.79 -3.35
C ALA A 436 31.94 -15.33 -3.04
N SER A 437 30.88 -14.68 -3.54
CA SER A 437 29.50 -15.04 -3.23
C SER A 437 29.09 -16.40 -3.80
N ASP A 438 28.84 -17.37 -2.91
CA ASP A 438 28.31 -18.69 -3.27
C ASP A 438 26.96 -18.58 -3.97
N PHE A 439 26.13 -17.63 -3.54
CA PHE A 439 24.84 -17.36 -4.19
C PHE A 439 25.02 -16.97 -5.66
N ILE A 440 25.95 -16.06 -5.98
CA ILE A 440 26.21 -15.63 -7.36
C ILE A 440 26.82 -16.78 -8.16
N LYS A 441 27.80 -17.51 -7.61
CA LYS A 441 28.47 -18.64 -8.29
C LYS A 441 27.53 -19.79 -8.62
N GLU A 442 26.65 -20.15 -7.71
CA GLU A 442 25.82 -21.35 -7.84
C GLU A 442 24.47 -21.03 -8.51
N ASN A 443 23.95 -19.83 -8.34
CA ASN A 443 22.56 -19.52 -8.69
C ASN A 443 22.38 -18.41 -9.74
N GLU A 444 23.28 -17.42 -9.84
CA GLU A 444 23.10 -16.29 -10.77
C GLU A 444 23.98 -16.40 -12.01
N LEU A 445 25.26 -16.71 -11.84
CA LEU A 445 26.24 -16.73 -12.92
C LEU A 445 26.01 -17.91 -13.89
N PRO A 446 25.78 -19.17 -13.45
CA PRO A 446 25.62 -20.28 -14.39
C PRO A 446 24.44 -20.12 -15.37
N PRO A 447 23.22 -19.73 -14.91
CA PRO A 447 22.11 -19.45 -15.84
C PRO A 447 22.42 -18.29 -16.81
N LEU A 448 23.13 -17.26 -16.34
CA LEU A 448 23.52 -16.11 -17.17
C LEU A 448 24.52 -16.52 -18.26
N LEU A 449 25.51 -17.35 -17.92
CA LEU A 449 26.47 -17.90 -18.90
C LEU A 449 25.80 -18.85 -19.89
N GLU A 450 24.85 -19.69 -19.43
CA GLU A 450 24.07 -20.58 -20.30
C GLU A 450 23.18 -19.82 -21.28
N LEU A 451 22.48 -18.77 -20.82
CA LEU A 451 21.63 -17.94 -21.66
C LEU A 451 22.44 -17.18 -22.70
N SER A 452 23.63 -16.68 -22.34
CA SER A 452 24.56 -16.10 -23.31
C SER A 452 24.93 -17.08 -24.42
N LYS A 453 25.25 -18.35 -24.07
CA LYS A 453 25.55 -19.40 -25.05
C LYS A 453 24.34 -19.79 -25.91
N LYS A 454 23.12 -19.83 -25.35
CA LYS A 454 21.89 -20.29 -26.03
C LYS A 454 21.20 -19.21 -26.87
N LYS A 455 21.19 -17.95 -26.41
CA LYS A 455 20.42 -16.84 -27.00
C LYS A 455 21.28 -15.70 -27.56
N GLY A 456 22.60 -15.76 -27.41
CA GLY A 456 23.53 -14.77 -27.95
C GLY A 456 23.62 -13.47 -27.15
N THR A 457 23.09 -13.43 -25.92
CA THR A 457 23.22 -12.28 -25.02
C THR A 457 24.71 -12.03 -24.74
N LYS A 458 25.21 -10.82 -25.03
CA LYS A 458 26.61 -10.45 -24.78
C LYS A 458 26.84 -10.29 -23.28
N ILE A 459 27.89 -10.92 -22.76
CA ILE A 459 28.34 -10.72 -21.38
C ILE A 459 29.51 -9.77 -21.40
N LEU A 460 29.42 -8.74 -20.56
CA LEU A 460 30.41 -7.71 -20.36
C LEU A 460 30.68 -7.55 -18.86
N TRP A 461 31.84 -7.03 -18.49
CA TRP A 461 32.13 -6.79 -17.07
C TRP A 461 32.89 -5.50 -16.82
N ILE A 462 32.73 -4.96 -15.62
CA ILE A 462 33.40 -3.75 -15.15
C ILE A 462 34.25 -4.13 -13.92
N PRO A 463 35.58 -3.91 -13.94
CA PRO A 463 36.42 -4.04 -12.76
C PRO A 463 36.08 -2.93 -11.75
N VAL A 464 35.28 -3.24 -10.74
CA VAL A 464 34.87 -2.27 -9.72
C VAL A 464 35.92 -2.19 -8.60
N LYS A 465 36.37 -3.34 -8.10
CA LYS A 465 37.47 -3.46 -7.13
C LYS A 465 38.56 -4.40 -7.65
N SER A 466 39.77 -4.25 -7.11
CA SER A 466 40.87 -5.18 -7.39
C SER A 466 40.50 -6.61 -7.00
N SER A 467 40.56 -7.55 -7.94
CA SER A 467 40.08 -8.92 -7.73
C SER A 467 40.85 -9.94 -8.56
N LEU A 468 40.72 -11.23 -8.22
CA LEU A 468 41.32 -12.35 -8.94
C LEU A 468 40.44 -12.83 -10.12
N VAL A 469 39.81 -11.90 -10.85
CA VAL A 469 38.90 -12.24 -11.97
C VAL A 469 39.56 -13.13 -13.03
N LYS A 470 40.89 -13.02 -13.21
CA LYS A 470 41.71 -13.85 -14.11
C LYS A 470 41.64 -15.35 -13.82
N GLU A 471 41.36 -15.72 -12.57
CA GLU A 471 41.21 -17.12 -12.15
C GLU A 471 39.77 -17.64 -12.33
N THR A 472 38.89 -16.84 -12.96
CA THR A 472 37.46 -17.15 -13.11
C THR A 472 37.06 -17.20 -14.58
N GLU A 473 35.91 -17.82 -14.87
CA GLU A 473 35.38 -17.86 -16.23
C GLU A 473 35.00 -16.47 -16.80
N ILE A 474 34.89 -15.46 -15.93
CA ILE A 474 34.51 -14.08 -16.31
C ILE A 474 35.61 -13.43 -17.17
N GLU A 475 36.89 -13.79 -16.98
CA GLU A 475 38.02 -13.23 -17.74
C GLU A 475 37.89 -13.44 -19.26
N LYS A 476 37.15 -14.46 -19.68
CA LYS A 476 36.94 -14.78 -21.10
C LYS A 476 36.03 -13.76 -21.80
N TYR A 477 35.31 -12.93 -21.05
CA TYR A 477 34.35 -11.95 -21.56
C TYR A 477 34.97 -10.55 -21.65
N GLU A 478 34.40 -9.70 -22.49
CA GLU A 478 34.95 -8.36 -22.74
C GLU A 478 34.78 -7.45 -21.51
N ALA A 479 35.88 -6.84 -21.09
CA ALA A 479 35.90 -5.83 -20.04
C ALA A 479 35.57 -4.44 -20.62
N LEU A 480 34.55 -3.77 -20.07
CA LEU A 480 34.17 -2.41 -20.46
C LEU A 480 35.23 -1.37 -20.04
N HIS A 481 36.03 -1.70 -19.02
CA HIS A 481 37.15 -0.90 -18.56
C HIS A 481 38.40 -1.77 -18.35
N SER A 482 39.58 -1.14 -18.30
CA SER A 482 40.85 -1.87 -18.17
C SER A 482 40.88 -2.69 -16.87
N ALA A 483 41.03 -4.01 -16.99
CA ALA A 483 41.10 -4.94 -15.85
C ALA A 483 42.17 -4.57 -14.80
N ASN A 484 43.25 -3.89 -15.23
CA ASN A 484 44.35 -3.48 -14.36
C ASN A 484 44.10 -2.14 -13.65
N LYS A 485 42.98 -1.45 -13.93
CA LYS A 485 42.62 -0.14 -13.36
C LYS A 485 41.19 -0.15 -12.84
N PRO A 486 40.88 -0.88 -11.76
CA PRO A 486 39.52 -0.93 -11.21
C PRO A 486 39.05 0.44 -10.73
N LEU A 487 37.73 0.65 -10.73
CA LEU A 487 37.12 1.96 -10.44
C LEU A 487 37.44 2.47 -9.02
N ASP A 488 37.60 1.58 -8.04
CA ASP A 488 37.96 1.92 -6.66
C ASP A 488 39.36 2.56 -6.51
N LYS A 489 40.27 2.29 -7.44
CA LYS A 489 41.63 2.84 -7.47
C LYS A 489 41.73 4.21 -8.17
N LEU A 490 40.65 4.69 -8.77
CA LEU A 490 40.63 5.95 -9.49
C LEU A 490 40.17 7.10 -8.59
N SER A 491 40.81 8.26 -8.73
CA SER A 491 40.29 9.49 -8.12
C SER A 491 38.92 9.84 -8.71
N SER A 492 38.09 10.60 -8.00
CA SER A 492 36.72 10.91 -8.46
C SER A 492 36.67 11.48 -9.90
N PRO A 493 37.55 12.42 -10.32
CA PRO A 493 37.57 12.89 -11.72
C PRO A 493 37.94 11.78 -12.72
N GLN A 494 38.91 10.93 -12.38
CA GLN A 494 39.33 9.82 -13.23
C GLN A 494 38.25 8.73 -13.32
N ARG A 495 37.53 8.48 -12.22
CA ARG A 495 36.40 7.54 -12.15
C ARG A 495 35.23 8.03 -12.99
N ASN A 496 34.88 9.32 -12.93
CA ASN A 496 33.86 9.91 -13.79
C ASN A 496 34.24 9.79 -15.28
N ALA A 497 35.50 10.04 -15.63
CA ALA A 497 35.98 9.85 -17.00
C ALA A 497 35.94 8.38 -17.45
N ALA A 498 36.23 7.44 -16.54
CA ALA A 498 36.10 6.01 -16.80
C ALA A 498 34.63 5.59 -17.01
N LEU A 499 33.72 6.05 -16.15
CA LEU A 499 32.27 5.83 -16.26
C LEU A 499 31.71 6.42 -17.55
N GLN A 500 32.15 7.61 -17.98
CA GLN A 500 31.77 8.20 -19.26
C GLN A 500 32.18 7.31 -20.45
N LYS A 501 33.41 6.80 -20.44
CA LYS A 501 33.88 5.87 -21.48
C LYS A 501 33.09 4.56 -21.49
N ILE A 502 32.76 4.03 -20.31
CA ILE A 502 31.89 2.86 -20.16
C ILE A 502 30.50 3.17 -20.75
N GLY A 503 29.93 4.33 -20.44
CA GLY A 503 28.63 4.78 -20.95
C GLY A 503 28.60 4.90 -22.47
N ASN A 504 29.68 5.42 -23.09
CA ASN A 504 29.79 5.47 -24.54
C ASN A 504 29.86 4.07 -25.17
N LYS A 505 30.65 3.15 -24.60
CA LYS A 505 30.68 1.76 -25.07
C LYS A 505 29.32 1.05 -24.95
N ILE A 506 28.58 1.34 -23.88
CA ILE A 506 27.21 0.85 -23.70
C ILE A 506 26.30 1.41 -24.80
N LEU A 507 26.43 2.70 -25.13
CA LEU A 507 25.67 3.31 -26.22
C LEU A 507 26.00 2.66 -27.57
N ASP A 508 27.27 2.46 -27.88
CA ASP A 508 27.71 1.81 -29.12
C ASP A 508 27.15 0.38 -29.23
N LEU A 509 27.13 -0.36 -28.12
CA LEU A 509 26.52 -1.69 -28.02
C LEU A 509 25.02 -1.68 -28.29
N LEU A 510 24.32 -0.63 -27.86
CA LEU A 510 22.88 -0.49 -28.13
C LEU A 510 22.60 -0.15 -29.59
N GLU A 511 23.54 0.52 -30.28
CA GLU A 511 23.41 0.91 -31.69
C GLU A 511 23.89 -0.18 -32.68
N SER A 512 24.69 -1.16 -32.23
CA SER A 512 25.09 -2.36 -32.99
C SER A 512 24.01 -3.45 -33.01
#